data_AF-A0A382J7L1-F1
#
_entry.id   AF-A0A382J7L1-F1
#
_cell.length_a   1.000
_cell.length_b   1.000
_cell.length_c   1.000
_cell.angle_alpha   90.00
_cell.angle_beta   90.00
_cell.angle_gamma   90.00
#
_symmetry.space_group_name_H-M   'P 1'
#
loop_
_entity.id
_entity.type
_entity.pdbx_description
1 polymer ?
#
loop_
_entity_poly.entity_id
_entity_poly.type
_entity_poly.pdbx_seq_one_letter_code
_entity_poly.pdbx_strand_id
1 'polypeptide(L)'
;MNTLVACAEKIVGSGACRVYNHKNVSNCMNNGVLKRYREYLPITEDTPIFTIGEGDTPLVESANISDSIDCESLHFKLEGCNPTGS
;
A
#
# COMPACT_ATOMS: atom_id res chain seq x y z
N MET A 1 -12.52 -9.44 16.02
CA MET A 1 -11.04 -9.35 15.95
C MET A 1 -10.65 -9.67 14.52
N ASN A 2 -10.61 -8.65 13.67
CA ASN A 2 -10.35 -8.84 12.25
C ASN A 2 -8.85 -8.77 12.01
N THR A 3 -8.19 -9.93 12.11
CA THR A 3 -6.86 -10.11 11.58
C THR A 3 -6.99 -10.14 10.06
N LEU A 4 -6.75 -9.01 9.40
CA LEU A 4 -6.44 -8.99 7.97
C LEU A 4 -5.07 -9.61 7.79
N VAL A 5 -5.04 -10.94 7.74
CA VAL A 5 -3.91 -11.72 7.26
C VAL A 5 -3.80 -11.42 5.76
N ALA A 6 -2.73 -10.78 5.35
CA ALA A 6 -2.32 -10.85 3.95
C ALA A 6 -1.95 -12.32 3.67
N CYS A 7 -2.78 -13.01 2.87
CA CYS A 7 -2.48 -14.35 2.37
C CYS A 7 -1.16 -14.32 1.60
N ALA A 8 -0.09 -14.79 2.23
CA ALA A 8 1.08 -15.28 1.52
C ALA A 8 0.76 -16.70 1.01
N GLU A 9 0.13 -16.81 -0.16
CA GLU A 9 0.05 -18.09 -0.86
C GLU A 9 1.40 -18.36 -1.57
N LYS A 10 1.95 -19.54 -1.26
CA LYS A 10 3.04 -20.19 -1.99
C LYS A 10 2.69 -20.20 -3.48
N ILE A 11 3.46 -19.50 -4.30
CA ILE A 11 3.53 -19.77 -5.73
C ILE A 11 4.98 -20.06 -6.04
N VAL A 12 5.20 -21.33 -6.37
CA VAL A 12 6.43 -21.89 -6.91
C VAL A 12 6.49 -21.46 -8.37
N GLY A 13 7.52 -20.73 -8.79
CA GLY A 13 7.88 -20.59 -10.21
C GLY A 13 7.78 -19.19 -10.85
N SER A 14 8.90 -18.79 -11.46
CA SER A 14 9.17 -17.69 -12.40
C SER A 14 8.95 -16.24 -11.93
N GLY A 15 10.04 -15.59 -11.48
CA GLY A 15 10.49 -14.25 -11.90
C GLY A 15 9.57 -13.03 -11.88
N ALA A 16 8.32 -13.13 -11.44
CA ALA A 16 7.36 -12.03 -11.43
C ALA A 16 7.43 -11.27 -10.10
N CYS A 17 7.75 -9.98 -10.18
CA CYS A 17 7.68 -9.03 -9.08
C CYS A 17 6.24 -9.01 -8.49
N ARG A 18 6.10 -9.31 -7.19
CA ARG A 18 4.79 -9.28 -6.52
C ARG A 18 4.47 -7.85 -6.09
N VAL A 19 3.38 -7.32 -6.64
CA VAL A 19 2.85 -6.00 -6.29
C VAL A 19 1.62 -6.18 -5.41
N TYR A 20 1.69 -5.66 -4.19
CA TYR A 20 0.60 -5.68 -3.23
C TYR A 20 -0.05 -4.29 -3.20
N ASN A 21 -1.33 -4.24 -3.56
CA ASN A 21 -2.21 -3.10 -3.32
C ASN A 21 -3.33 -3.54 -2.38
N HIS A 22 -4.01 -2.58 -1.74
CA HIS A 22 -5.14 -2.91 -0.88
C HIS A 22 -6.29 -3.52 -1.71
N LYS A 23 -6.57 -4.81 -1.50
CA LYS A 23 -7.63 -5.55 -2.21
C LYS A 23 -9.01 -5.08 -1.74
N ASN A 24 -9.57 -4.05 -2.38
CA ASN A 24 -11.01 -3.70 -2.38
C ASN A 24 -11.28 -2.62 -3.44
N VAL A 25 -11.11 -2.95 -4.73
CA VAL A 25 -11.48 -2.04 -5.82
C VAL A 25 -12.96 -2.25 -6.17
N SER A 26 -13.83 -1.77 -5.29
CA SER A 26 -15.23 -1.49 -5.61
C SER A 26 -15.33 0.02 -5.86
N ASN A 27 -15.46 0.38 -7.14
CA ASN A 27 -15.66 1.72 -7.71
C ASN A 27 -15.93 2.87 -6.71
N CYS A 28 -14.88 3.41 -6.09
CA CYS A 28 -14.93 4.72 -5.44
C CYS A 28 -13.64 5.45 -5.77
N MET A 29 -13.76 6.72 -6.17
CA MET A 29 -12.64 7.63 -6.36
C MET A 29 -11.68 7.48 -5.17
N ASN A 30 -10.37 7.34 -5.45
CA ASN A 30 -9.35 7.12 -4.43
C ASN A 30 -9.56 8.13 -3.29
N ASN A 31 -9.96 7.65 -2.11
CA ASN A 31 -10.56 8.50 -1.08
C ASN A 31 -9.53 9.44 -0.41
N GLY A 32 -8.25 9.36 -0.78
CA GLY A 32 -7.15 10.08 -0.12
C GLY A 32 -6.88 9.56 1.29
N VAL A 33 -5.78 10.00 1.87
CA VAL A 33 -5.31 9.58 3.20
C VAL A 33 -6.28 10.05 4.28
N LEU A 34 -6.75 11.30 4.21
CA LEU A 34 -7.61 11.90 5.24
C LEU A 34 -8.92 11.15 5.43
N LYS A 35 -9.59 10.76 4.34
CA LYS A 35 -10.86 10.03 4.42
C LYS A 35 -10.64 8.57 4.80
N ARG A 36 -9.59 7.92 4.26
CA ARG A 36 -9.32 6.51 4.52
C ARG A 36 -8.94 6.23 5.97
N TYR A 37 -8.16 7.11 6.58
CA TYR A 37 -7.64 6.93 7.93
C TYR A 37 -8.27 7.88 8.96
N ARG A 38 -9.47 8.40 8.68
CA ARG A 38 -10.17 9.36 9.57
C ARG A 38 -10.21 8.90 11.03
N GLU A 39 -10.46 7.61 11.27
CA GLU A 39 -10.54 7.03 12.63
C GLU A 39 -9.21 7.07 13.40
N TYR A 40 -8.09 7.22 12.69
CA TYR A 40 -6.73 7.24 13.27
C TYR A 40 -6.10 8.64 13.26
N LEU A 41 -6.75 9.62 12.65
CA LEU A 41 -6.26 10.99 12.50
C LEU A 41 -7.08 11.94 13.39
N PRO A 42 -6.49 13.03 13.92
CA PRO A 42 -7.19 14.01 14.74
C PRO A 42 -8.07 14.95 13.87
N ILE A 43 -9.01 14.37 13.12
CA ILE A 43 -9.91 15.09 12.22
C ILE A 43 -11.18 15.48 12.98
N THR A 44 -11.50 16.77 12.98
CA THR A 44 -12.74 17.32 13.53
C THR A 44 -13.76 17.61 12.44
N GLU A 45 -14.98 18.01 12.81
CA GLU A 45 -16.00 18.49 11.85
C GLU A 45 -15.56 19.76 11.12
N ASP A 46 -14.71 20.58 11.75
CA ASP A 46 -14.16 21.80 11.14
C ASP A 46 -12.95 21.52 10.23
N THR A 47 -12.45 20.28 10.19
CA THR A 47 -11.27 19.92 9.39
C THR A 47 -11.67 19.72 7.92
N PRO A 48 -11.20 20.55 6.98
CA PRO A 48 -11.53 20.40 5.57
C PRO A 48 -10.98 19.09 5.02
N ILE A 49 -11.84 18.30 4.38
CA ILE A 49 -11.43 17.05 3.73
C ILE A 49 -11.19 17.31 2.26
N PHE A 50 -9.93 17.21 1.84
CA PHE A 50 -9.52 17.27 0.44
C PHE A 50 -8.52 16.14 0.16
N THR A 51 -8.33 15.85 -1.13
CA THR A 51 -7.43 14.80 -1.61
C THR A 51 -6.94 15.17 -3.00
N ILE A 52 -5.70 14.80 -3.30
CA ILE A 52 -5.15 14.81 -4.65
C ILE A 52 -5.04 13.39 -5.21
N GLY A 53 -5.60 12.40 -4.51
CA GLY A 53 -5.48 10.98 -4.79
C GLY A 53 -4.24 10.34 -4.16
N GLU A 54 -3.70 10.94 -3.10
CA GLU A 54 -2.51 10.46 -2.38
C GLU A 54 -2.76 9.21 -1.53
N GLY A 55 -1.66 8.51 -1.21
CA GLY A 55 -1.68 7.24 -0.51
C GLY A 55 -1.97 6.05 -1.43
N ASP A 56 -2.27 4.89 -0.82
CA ASP A 56 -2.43 3.60 -1.51
C ASP A 56 -1.31 3.26 -2.51
N THR A 57 -0.11 3.77 -2.24
CA THR A 57 1.08 3.52 -3.03
C THR A 57 1.45 2.03 -3.01
N PRO A 58 1.99 1.48 -4.11
CA PRO A 58 2.32 0.05 -4.17
C PRO A 58 3.32 -0.38 -3.11
N LEU A 59 3.10 -1.56 -2.52
CA LEU A 59 4.12 -2.29 -1.76
C LEU A 59 4.63 -3.43 -2.64
N VAL A 60 5.91 -3.37 -3.00
CA VAL A 60 6.50 -4.21 -4.05
C VAL A 60 7.59 -5.09 -3.47
N GLU A 61 7.46 -6.40 -3.61
CA GLU A 61 8.47 -7.34 -3.14
C GLU A 61 9.72 -7.29 -4.04
N SER A 62 10.89 -7.29 -3.41
CA SER A 62 12.17 -7.34 -4.10
C SER A 62 12.40 -8.72 -4.70
N ALA A 63 12.64 -8.78 -6.00
CA ALA A 63 12.95 -10.04 -6.67
C ALA A 63 14.40 -10.51 -6.44
N ASN A 64 15.34 -9.57 -6.27
CA ASN A 64 16.78 -9.86 -6.36
C ASN A 64 17.62 -9.33 -5.19
N ILE A 65 17.15 -8.30 -4.47
CA ILE A 65 17.98 -7.66 -3.43
C ILE A 65 17.86 -8.41 -2.11
N SER A 66 16.71 -9.03 -1.81
CA SER A 66 16.47 -9.80 -0.57
C SER A 66 17.59 -10.79 -0.29
N ASP A 67 17.93 -11.61 -1.28
CA ASP A 67 18.92 -12.68 -1.18
C ASP A 67 20.34 -12.12 -1.01
N SER A 68 20.63 -11.00 -1.67
CA SER A 68 21.96 -10.37 -1.62
C SER A 68 22.32 -9.79 -0.24
N ILE A 69 21.31 -9.53 0.59
CA ILE A 69 21.46 -8.96 1.94
C ILE A 69 21.05 -9.93 3.05
N ASP A 70 20.84 -11.22 2.73
CA ASP A 70 20.37 -12.25 3.67
C ASP A 70 19.08 -11.84 4.41
N CYS A 71 18.12 -11.27 3.66
CA CYS A 71 16.83 -10.84 4.18
C CYS A 71 15.72 -11.73 3.61
N GLU A 72 14.97 -12.40 4.50
CA GLU A 72 13.89 -13.33 4.12
C GLU A 72 12.82 -12.67 3.25
N SER A 73 12.45 -11.42 3.54
CA SER A 73 11.53 -10.65 2.70
C SER A 73 11.87 -9.18 2.70
N LEU A 74 12.08 -8.62 1.50
CA LEU A 74 12.35 -7.20 1.31
C LEU A 74 11.25 -6.61 0.45
N HIS A 75 10.63 -5.53 0.91
CA HIS A 75 9.58 -4.83 0.19
C HIS A 75 9.90 -3.35 0.05
N PHE A 76 9.57 -2.79 -1.10
CA PHE A 76 9.67 -1.37 -1.41
C PHE A 76 8.30 -0.74 -1.36
N LYS A 77 8.15 0.27 -0.50
CA LYS A 77 6.98 1.13 -0.48
C LYS A 77 7.22 2.27 -1.48
N LEU A 78 6.53 2.22 -2.62
CA LEU A 78 6.80 3.12 -3.75
C LEU A 78 6.10 4.47 -3.58
N GLU A 79 6.57 5.29 -2.64
CA GLU A 79 6.00 6.63 -2.35
C GLU A 79 6.10 7.62 -3.51
N GLY A 80 6.98 7.35 -4.49
CA GLY A 80 7.02 8.10 -5.75
C GLY A 80 5.75 7.97 -6.59
N CYS A 81 4.83 7.05 -6.25
CA CYS A 81 3.52 6.94 -6.88
C CYS A 81 2.46 7.88 -6.28
N ASN A 82 2.81 8.68 -5.25
CA ASN A 82 1.95 9.79 -4.86
C ASN A 82 1.83 10.82 -6.01
N PRO A 83 0.75 11.61 -6.08
CA PRO A 83 0.46 12.48 -7.23
C PRO A 83 1.57 13.48 -7.58
N THR A 84 2.34 13.93 -6.60
CA THR A 84 3.46 14.87 -6.74
C THR A 84 4.82 14.20 -6.92
N GLY A 85 4.89 12.87 -6.88
CA GLY A 85 6.14 12.12 -6.89
C GLY A 85 6.82 12.01 -5.52
N SER A 86 6.21 12.54 -4.46
CA SER A 86 6.60 12.44 -3.05
C SER A 86 5.42 12.77 -2.17
#